data_AF-A0A6N8BWT9-F1
#
_entry.id   AF-A0A6N8BWT9-F1
#
_cell.length_a   1.000
_cell.length_b   1.000
_cell.length_c   1.000
_cell.angle_alpha   90.00
_cell.angle_beta   90.00
_cell.angle_gamma   90.00
#
_symmetry.space_group_name_H-M   'P 1'
#
loop_
_entity.id
_entity.type
_entity.pdbx_description
1 polymer ?
#
loop_
_entity_poly.entity_id
_entity_poly.type
_entity_poly.pdbx_seq_one_letter_code
_entity_poly.pdbx_strand_id
1 'polypeptide(L)'
;MTAQSYQEYEQFPEYRTGRLPSGALDKSVTEIPKWNSEAPPPAKGSYVHCRINAIGPCIVTGYFTEDGYLGILVKLLDPPAWHIRQQGYNTTAHLFGPEFSMLDQAPEIPGPNIEQLEALQRFAEKYGRTWKSILQSYWMSGRDESEPLGAQLRQVRNSFPGWLYSARNKVVPRDAARRSRAE
;
A
#
# COMPACT_ATOMS: atom_id res chain seq x y z
N MET A 1 7.02 -22.30 25.59
CA MET A 1 6.25 -22.28 24.33
C MET A 1 6.60 -20.97 23.65
N THR A 2 7.42 -21.05 22.60
CA THR A 2 7.94 -19.90 21.85
C THR A 2 6.78 -19.27 21.09
N ALA A 3 6.49 -17.99 21.32
CA ALA A 3 5.59 -17.24 20.45
C ALA A 3 6.11 -17.39 19.01
N GLN A 4 5.26 -17.83 18.07
CA GLN A 4 5.68 -17.91 16.67
C GLN A 4 6.13 -16.52 16.23
N SER A 5 7.39 -16.44 15.81
CA SER A 5 7.98 -15.28 15.16
C SER A 5 7.22 -14.92 13.89
N TYR A 6 7.31 -13.66 13.48
CA TYR A 6 6.73 -13.17 12.23
C TYR A 6 6.98 -14.10 11.04
N GLN A 7 5.92 -14.48 10.32
CA GLN A 7 6.01 -15.31 9.12
C GLN A 7 4.98 -14.87 8.07
N GLU A 8 5.37 -14.84 6.80
CA GLU A 8 4.49 -14.51 5.67
C GLU A 8 4.06 -15.76 4.89
N TYR A 9 2.88 -15.68 4.27
CA TYR A 9 2.28 -16.76 3.50
C TYR A 9 1.58 -16.24 2.24
N GLU A 10 1.73 -16.97 1.14
CA GLU A 10 1.03 -16.71 -0.13
C GLU A 10 -0.41 -17.29 -0.14
N GLN A 11 -0.63 -18.32 0.66
CA GLN A 11 -1.91 -19.01 0.82
C GLN A 11 -2.31 -18.98 2.30
N PHE A 12 -3.58 -19.26 2.60
CA PHE A 12 -4.03 -19.33 3.99
C PHE A 12 -3.23 -20.40 4.75
N PRO A 13 -2.54 -20.04 5.85
CA PRO A 13 -2.09 -21.05 6.79
C PRO A 13 -3.31 -21.67 7.49
N GLU A 14 -3.14 -22.83 8.11
CA GLU A 14 -4.13 -23.32 9.06
C GLU A 14 -4.34 -22.27 10.15
N TYR A 15 -5.60 -21.95 10.45
CA TYR A 15 -5.96 -20.93 11.42
C TYR A 15 -7.20 -21.32 12.22
N ARG A 16 -7.34 -20.72 13.39
CA ARG A 16 -8.52 -20.88 14.25
C ARG A 16 -9.19 -19.54 14.50
N THR A 17 -10.49 -19.57 14.77
CA THR A 17 -11.22 -18.37 15.18
C THR A 17 -10.73 -17.94 16.57
N GLY A 18 -10.24 -16.71 16.68
CA GLY A 18 -9.78 -16.10 17.94
C GLY A 18 -10.93 -15.63 18.84
N ARG A 19 -12.17 -16.00 18.53
CA ARG A 19 -13.36 -15.73 19.35
C ARG A 19 -13.92 -17.04 19.89
N LEU A 20 -14.20 -17.04 21.19
CA LEU A 20 -14.93 -18.10 21.87
C LEU A 20 -16.42 -18.04 21.47
N PRO A 21 -17.19 -19.14 21.64
CA PRO A 21 -18.64 -19.14 21.40
C PRO A 21 -19.41 -18.05 22.15
N SER A 22 -18.86 -17.56 23.27
CA SER A 22 -19.40 -16.44 24.05
C SER A 22 -19.17 -15.05 23.43
N GLY A 23 -18.43 -14.96 22.32
CA GLY A 23 -18.00 -13.71 21.68
C GLY A 23 -16.73 -13.09 22.29
N ALA A 24 -16.27 -13.61 23.44
CA ALA A 24 -15.02 -13.17 24.08
C ALA A 24 -13.79 -13.57 23.26
N LEU A 25 -12.71 -12.78 23.36
CA LEU A 25 -11.44 -13.10 22.72
C LEU A 25 -10.80 -14.33 23.39
N ASP A 26 -10.35 -15.28 22.57
CA ASP A 26 -9.56 -16.42 23.03
C ASP A 26 -8.12 -15.96 23.33
N LYS A 27 -7.80 -15.90 24.63
CA LYS A 27 -6.48 -15.51 25.14
C LYS A 27 -5.49 -16.67 25.22
N SER A 28 -5.89 -17.90 24.87
CA SER A 28 -4.97 -19.04 24.86
C SER A 28 -3.82 -18.83 23.88
N VAL A 29 -2.63 -19.26 24.29
CA VAL A 29 -1.44 -19.30 23.43
C VAL A 29 -1.39 -20.67 22.78
N THR A 30 -1.30 -20.73 21.46
CA THR A 30 -1.31 -21.96 20.67
C THR A 30 -0.35 -21.86 19.51
N GLU A 31 -0.01 -23.00 18.92
CA GLU A 31 0.81 -23.09 17.70
C GLU A 31 0.02 -22.72 16.44
N ILE A 32 -1.32 -22.86 16.44
CA ILE A 32 -2.18 -22.44 15.34
C ILE A 32 -2.54 -20.95 15.52
N PRO A 33 -2.32 -20.09 14.51
CA PRO A 33 -2.61 -18.67 14.60
C PRO A 33 -4.11 -18.37 14.68
N LYS A 34 -4.45 -17.30 15.41
CA LYS A 34 -5.82 -16.87 15.67
C LYS A 34 -6.27 -15.77 14.70
N TRP A 35 -7.46 -15.91 14.14
CA TRP A 35 -8.12 -14.87 13.37
C TRP A 35 -9.17 -14.13 14.21
N ASN A 36 -9.02 -12.81 14.36
CA ASN A 36 -9.82 -12.01 15.30
C ASN A 36 -11.04 -11.29 14.68
N SER A 37 -11.42 -11.61 13.45
CA SER A 37 -12.67 -11.10 12.85
C SER A 37 -13.75 -12.19 12.81
N GLU A 38 -15.00 -11.75 12.76
CA GLU A 38 -16.17 -12.63 12.60
C GLU A 38 -16.26 -13.18 11.18
N ALA A 39 -16.00 -12.33 10.19
CA ALA A 39 -15.90 -12.74 8.79
C ALA A 39 -14.59 -13.50 8.55
N PRO A 40 -14.55 -14.50 7.65
CA PRO A 40 -13.33 -15.22 7.33
C PRO A 40 -12.26 -14.28 6.74
N PRO A 41 -10.98 -14.65 6.84
CA PRO A 41 -9.90 -13.93 6.14
C PRO A 41 -10.20 -13.81 4.63
N PRO A 42 -10.05 -12.62 4.03
CA PRO A 42 -10.33 -12.41 2.61
C PRO A 42 -9.29 -13.11 1.73
N ALA A 43 -9.71 -13.57 0.55
CA ALA A 43 -8.81 -14.17 -0.43
C ALA A 43 -7.84 -13.13 -1.02
N LYS A 44 -6.66 -13.58 -1.47
CA LYS A 44 -5.72 -12.76 -2.24
C LYS A 44 -6.41 -12.17 -3.47
N GLY A 45 -6.16 -10.89 -3.75
CA GLY A 45 -6.82 -10.13 -4.80
C GLY A 45 -8.13 -9.46 -4.37
N SER A 46 -8.66 -9.76 -3.18
CA SER A 46 -9.84 -9.08 -2.66
C SER A 46 -9.54 -7.61 -2.34
N TYR A 47 -10.55 -6.75 -2.50
CA TYR A 47 -10.49 -5.36 -2.11
C TYR A 47 -10.99 -5.17 -0.69
N VAL A 48 -10.24 -4.40 0.09
CA VAL A 48 -10.58 -4.06 1.48
C VAL A 48 -10.38 -2.57 1.72
N HIS A 49 -11.10 -2.02 2.68
CA HIS A 49 -10.92 -0.64 3.13
C HIS A 49 -10.28 -0.65 4.52
N CYS A 50 -9.04 -0.16 4.63
CA CYS A 50 -8.37 0.03 5.90
C CYS A 50 -8.98 1.22 6.64
N ARG A 51 -9.59 0.96 7.80
CA ARG A 51 -10.29 1.96 8.60
C ARG A 51 -9.36 2.71 9.56
N ILE A 52 -8.17 2.18 9.80
CA ILE A 52 -7.18 2.79 10.69
C ILE A 52 -6.47 3.95 9.99
N ASN A 53 -6.31 5.07 10.70
CA ASN A 53 -5.52 6.23 10.29
C ASN A 53 -5.88 6.84 8.93
N ALA A 54 -7.12 6.66 8.44
CA ALA A 54 -7.56 7.12 7.12
C ALA A 54 -6.63 6.65 5.98
N ILE A 55 -6.14 5.41 6.08
CA ILE A 55 -5.29 4.75 5.07
C ILE A 55 -6.07 4.51 3.78
N GLY A 56 -7.32 4.03 3.88
CA GLY A 56 -8.22 3.93 2.75
C GLY A 56 -8.17 2.59 2.00
N PRO A 57 -8.45 2.57 0.68
CA PRO A 57 -8.62 1.33 -0.09
C PRO A 57 -7.30 0.58 -0.33
N CYS A 58 -7.36 -0.74 -0.19
CA CYS A 58 -6.24 -1.66 -0.35
C CYS A 58 -6.65 -2.91 -1.15
N ILE A 59 -5.65 -3.64 -1.65
CA ILE A 59 -5.80 -4.97 -2.23
C ILE A 59 -4.99 -5.99 -1.43
N VAL A 60 -5.58 -7.16 -1.16
CA VAL A 60 -4.92 -8.25 -0.42
C VAL A 60 -3.87 -8.91 -1.31
N THR A 61 -2.64 -9.00 -0.82
CA THR A 61 -1.52 -9.61 -1.55
C THR A 61 -1.01 -10.90 -0.90
N GLY A 62 -1.31 -11.14 0.37
CA GLY A 62 -0.90 -12.34 1.09
C GLY A 62 -1.37 -12.31 2.54
N TYR A 63 -0.76 -13.15 3.37
CA TYR A 63 -1.10 -13.33 4.79
C TYR A 63 0.17 -13.30 5.62
N PHE A 64 0.02 -13.03 6.91
CA PHE A 64 1.13 -13.12 7.85
C PHE A 64 0.65 -13.62 9.20
N THR A 65 1.56 -14.20 9.98
CA THR A 65 1.37 -14.48 11.39
C THR A 65 2.32 -13.64 12.22
N GLU A 66 1.82 -13.10 13.32
CA GLU A 66 2.60 -12.34 14.29
C GLU A 66 2.02 -12.59 15.68
N ASP A 67 2.87 -12.95 16.64
CA ASP A 67 2.50 -13.22 18.03
C ASP A 67 1.28 -14.15 18.20
N GLY A 68 1.17 -15.16 17.32
CA GLY A 68 0.08 -16.14 17.34
C GLY A 68 -1.25 -15.63 16.76
N TYR A 69 -1.24 -14.51 16.03
CA TYR A 69 -2.39 -13.99 15.29
C TYR A 69 -2.17 -14.06 13.79
N LEU A 70 -3.24 -14.34 13.05
CA LEU A 70 -3.29 -14.25 11.61
C LEU A 70 -3.71 -12.84 11.19
N GLY A 71 -2.98 -12.26 10.25
CA GLY A 71 -3.30 -11.02 9.57
C GLY A 71 -3.17 -11.15 8.04
N ILE A 72 -3.51 -10.06 7.35
CA ILE A 72 -3.41 -9.93 5.90
C ILE A 72 -2.32 -8.92 5.52
N LEU A 73 -1.60 -9.23 4.45
CA LEU A 73 -0.69 -8.29 3.78
C LEU A 73 -1.45 -7.59 2.67
N VAL A 74 -1.34 -6.27 2.60
CA VAL A 74 -2.05 -5.47 1.60
C VAL A 74 -1.15 -4.46 0.90
N LYS A 75 -1.53 -4.11 -0.32
CA LYS A 75 -1.01 -2.95 -1.06
C LYS A 75 -2.05 -1.83 -1.10
N LEU A 76 -1.57 -0.62 -0.86
CA LEU A 76 -2.35 0.61 -0.74
C LEU A 76 -2.70 1.21 -2.10
N LEU A 77 -3.98 1.27 -2.47
CA LEU A 77 -4.38 1.71 -3.82
C LEU A 77 -4.35 3.23 -4.01
N ASP A 78 -4.67 4.00 -2.97
CA ASP A 78 -4.52 5.46 -2.95
C ASP A 78 -3.96 5.91 -1.58
N PRO A 79 -2.66 5.70 -1.31
CA PRO A 79 -2.10 6.00 -0.01
C PRO A 79 -2.17 7.51 0.31
N PRO A 80 -2.43 7.88 1.57
CA PRO A 80 -2.42 9.28 1.97
C PRO A 80 -0.99 9.85 1.96
N ALA A 81 -0.87 11.16 1.74
CA ALA A 81 0.45 11.83 1.62
C ALA A 81 1.34 11.67 2.85
N TRP A 82 0.76 11.57 4.05
CA TRP A 82 1.52 11.31 5.27
C TRP A 82 2.16 9.91 5.26
N HIS A 83 1.45 8.89 4.76
CA HIS A 83 1.94 7.51 4.71
C HIS A 83 3.08 7.39 3.71
N ILE A 84 2.89 7.95 2.52
CA ILE A 84 3.92 8.01 1.47
C ILE A 84 5.22 8.62 2.01
N ARG A 85 5.12 9.71 2.78
CA ARG A 85 6.30 10.37 3.35
C ARG A 85 7.05 9.50 4.37
N GLN A 86 6.34 8.65 5.12
CA GLN A 86 6.95 7.80 6.14
C GLN A 86 7.50 6.50 5.54
N GLN A 87 6.73 5.86 4.66
CA GLN A 87 6.97 4.48 4.24
C GLN A 87 7.29 4.32 2.75
N GLY A 88 6.91 5.31 1.91
CA GLY A 88 6.98 5.22 0.45
C GLY A 88 5.65 4.82 -0.20
N TYR A 89 5.64 4.71 -1.53
CA TYR A 89 4.44 4.39 -2.32
C TYR A 89 4.13 2.89 -2.39
N ASN A 90 5.16 2.04 -2.48
CA ASN A 90 4.99 0.59 -2.68
C ASN A 90 5.24 -0.21 -1.38
N THR A 91 4.87 0.34 -0.24
CA THR A 91 4.98 -0.37 1.04
C THR A 91 3.87 -1.40 1.14
N THR A 92 4.21 -2.59 1.64
CA THR A 92 3.23 -3.59 2.08
C THR A 92 2.78 -3.22 3.49
N ALA A 93 1.48 -3.12 3.72
CA ALA A 93 0.91 -2.87 5.04
C ALA A 93 0.37 -4.16 5.65
N HIS A 94 0.50 -4.26 6.97
CA HIS A 94 -0.07 -5.31 7.80
C HIS A 94 -1.44 -4.87 8.31
N LEU A 95 -2.46 -5.71 8.15
CA LEU A 95 -3.77 -5.48 8.75
C LEU A 95 -4.27 -6.72 9.46
N PHE A 96 -4.84 -6.52 10.64
CA PHE A 96 -5.60 -7.53 11.36
C PHE A 96 -7.09 -7.42 11.06
N GLY A 97 -7.82 -8.52 11.23
CA GLY A 97 -9.25 -8.63 10.91
C GLY A 97 -10.14 -7.45 11.33
N PRO A 98 -10.00 -6.90 12.55
CA PRO A 98 -10.80 -5.75 13.01
C PRO A 98 -10.47 -4.40 12.34
N GLU A 99 -9.36 -4.29 11.60
CA GLU A 99 -8.81 -3.02 11.11
C GLU A 99 -9.35 -2.61 9.73
N PHE A 100 -10.05 -3.50 9.04
CA PHE A 100 -10.58 -3.25 7.71
C PHE A 100 -12.05 -3.65 7.57
N SER A 101 -12.63 -3.34 6.42
CA SER A 101 -13.91 -3.87 5.94
C SER A 101 -13.77 -4.36 4.51
N MET A 102 -14.61 -5.30 4.09
CA MET A 102 -14.65 -5.76 2.69
C MET A 102 -15.16 -4.65 1.77
N LEU A 103 -14.64 -4.64 0.54
CA LEU A 103 -15.21 -3.88 -0.57
C LEU A 103 -15.72 -4.86 -1.61
N ASP A 104 -16.95 -4.67 -2.06
CA ASP A 104 -17.58 -5.57 -3.04
C ASP A 104 -16.99 -5.42 -4.45
N GLN A 105 -16.39 -4.26 -4.74
CA GLN A 105 -15.88 -3.91 -6.06
C GLN A 105 -14.52 -3.22 -5.95
N ALA A 106 -13.77 -3.27 -7.06
CA ALA A 106 -12.55 -2.51 -7.21
C ALA A 106 -12.86 -1.01 -7.04
N PRO A 107 -12.17 -0.31 -6.12
CA PRO A 107 -12.39 1.12 -5.95
C PRO A 107 -11.90 1.87 -7.18
N GLU A 108 -12.65 2.88 -7.61
CA GLU A 108 -12.20 3.80 -8.65
C GLU A 108 -11.06 4.67 -8.10
N ILE A 109 -9.86 4.50 -8.67
CA ILE A 109 -8.70 5.32 -8.32
C ILE A 109 -8.54 6.42 -9.37
N PRO A 110 -8.76 7.71 -9.04
CA PRO A 110 -8.77 8.80 -10.01
C PRO A 110 -7.36 9.29 -10.39
N GLY A 111 -6.35 8.42 -10.27
CA GLY A 111 -4.94 8.74 -10.47
C GLY A 111 -4.11 7.49 -10.75
N PRO A 112 -2.79 7.66 -10.92
CA PRO A 112 -1.88 6.57 -11.21
C PRO A 112 -1.93 5.46 -10.16
N ASN A 113 -1.74 4.22 -10.60
CA ASN A 113 -1.65 3.07 -9.70
C ASN A 113 -0.32 3.05 -8.93
N ILE A 114 -0.15 2.10 -8.01
CA ILE A 114 1.01 2.00 -7.12
C ILE A 114 2.33 1.92 -7.87
N GLU A 115 2.41 1.10 -8.92
CA GLU A 115 3.65 0.92 -9.71
C GLU A 115 4.01 2.20 -10.46
N GLN A 116 3.00 2.89 -11.00
CA GLN A 116 3.17 4.17 -11.67
C GLN A 116 3.59 5.27 -10.69
N LEU A 117 3.00 5.31 -9.49
CA LEU A 117 3.38 6.23 -8.41
C LEU A 117 4.80 5.96 -7.90
N GLU A 118 5.20 4.70 -7.78
CA GLU A 118 6.57 4.32 -7.42
C GLU A 118 7.56 4.78 -8.50
N ALA A 119 7.27 4.57 -9.78
CA ALA A 119 8.10 5.05 -10.88
C ALA A 119 8.27 6.58 -10.83
N LEU A 120 7.17 7.31 -10.61
CA LEU A 120 7.20 8.76 -10.43
C LEU A 120 8.01 9.18 -9.20
N GLN A 121 7.89 8.49 -8.07
CA GLN A 121 8.67 8.79 -6.86
C GLN A 121 10.16 8.57 -7.08
N ARG A 122 10.56 7.46 -7.72
CA ARG A 122 11.97 7.19 -8.06
C ARG A 122 12.53 8.26 -8.99
N PHE A 123 11.76 8.63 -10.03
CA PHE A 123 12.15 9.70 -10.94
C PHE A 123 12.28 11.04 -10.19
N ALA A 124 11.32 11.36 -9.31
CA ALA A 124 11.36 12.56 -8.49
C ALA A 124 12.59 12.58 -7.58
N GLU A 125 12.91 11.48 -6.90
CA GLU A 125 14.09 11.35 -6.06
C GLU A 125 15.40 11.53 -6.85
N LYS A 126 15.48 10.98 -8.06
CA LYS A 126 16.65 11.14 -8.95
C LYS A 126 16.88 12.58 -9.40
N TYR A 127 15.81 13.32 -9.71
CA TYR A 127 15.90 14.64 -10.34
C TYR A 127 15.56 15.82 -9.41
N GLY A 128 15.20 15.56 -8.15
CA GLY A 128 14.96 16.59 -7.15
C GLY A 128 13.83 17.54 -7.52
N ARG A 129 13.92 18.82 -7.13
CA ARG A 129 12.81 19.80 -7.24
C ARG A 129 12.33 20.07 -8.66
N THR A 130 13.18 19.91 -9.66
CA THR A 130 12.86 20.17 -11.07
C THR A 130 12.32 18.94 -11.80
N TRP A 131 12.08 17.83 -11.08
CA TRP A 131 11.68 16.55 -11.67
C TRP A 131 10.49 16.64 -12.63
N LYS A 132 9.46 17.45 -12.33
CA LYS A 132 8.30 17.61 -13.22
C LYS A 132 8.68 18.19 -14.58
N SER A 133 9.55 19.20 -14.58
CA SER A 133 10.03 19.84 -15.83
C SER A 133 10.90 18.89 -16.64
N ILE A 134 11.77 18.12 -15.97
CA ILE A 134 12.63 17.14 -16.63
C ILE A 134 11.80 15.99 -17.20
N LEU A 135 10.83 15.48 -16.43
CA LEU A 135 9.91 14.43 -16.87
C LEU A 135 9.12 14.88 -18.11
N GLN A 136 8.61 16.11 -18.10
CA GLN A 136 7.94 16.69 -19.27
C GLN A 136 8.87 16.77 -20.48
N SER A 137 10.12 17.22 -20.32
CA SER A 137 11.12 17.23 -21.40
C SER A 137 11.41 15.81 -21.92
N TYR A 138 11.43 14.82 -21.05
CA TYR A 138 11.68 13.42 -21.41
C TYR A 138 10.51 12.84 -22.21
N TRP A 139 9.28 13.10 -21.78
CA TRP A 139 8.08 12.72 -22.52
C TRP A 139 7.98 13.35 -23.91
N MET A 140 8.46 14.58 -24.09
CA MET A 140 8.46 15.27 -25.38
C MET A 140 9.56 14.76 -26.33
N SER A 141 10.69 14.32 -25.78
CA SER A 141 11.85 13.86 -26.56
C SER A 141 11.95 12.34 -26.70
N GLY A 142 11.07 11.57 -26.05
CA GLY A 142 11.10 10.11 -26.00
C GLY A 142 12.19 9.52 -25.09
N ARG A 143 12.94 10.37 -24.37
CA ARG A 143 14.04 9.93 -23.48
C ARG A 143 13.57 9.16 -22.26
N ASP A 144 12.28 9.20 -21.95
CA ASP A 144 11.68 8.38 -20.90
C ASP A 144 11.88 6.88 -21.13
N GLU A 145 12.10 6.42 -22.37
CA GLU A 145 12.42 5.01 -22.66
C GLU A 145 13.73 4.53 -22.01
N SER A 146 14.69 5.45 -21.85
CA SER A 146 15.98 5.14 -21.23
C SER A 146 15.94 5.12 -19.71
N GLU A 147 14.82 5.54 -19.11
CA GLU A 147 14.67 5.56 -17.66
C GLU A 147 14.23 4.19 -17.12
N PRO A 148 14.73 3.79 -15.93
CA PRO A 148 14.14 2.69 -15.20
C PRO A 148 12.63 2.95 -15.00
N LEU A 149 11.79 1.96 -15.33
CA LEU A 149 10.33 2.09 -15.30
C LEU A 149 9.75 3.14 -16.26
N GLY A 150 10.46 3.43 -17.37
CA GLY A 150 10.00 4.34 -18.43
C GLY A 150 8.61 4.00 -18.98
N ALA A 151 8.28 2.70 -19.06
CA ALA A 151 6.96 2.24 -19.47
C ALA A 151 5.85 2.75 -18.53
N GLN A 152 6.05 2.66 -17.20
CA GLN A 152 5.12 3.16 -16.19
C GLN A 152 5.01 4.69 -16.26
N LEU A 153 6.13 5.41 -16.41
CA LEU A 153 6.11 6.88 -16.58
C LEU A 153 5.30 7.28 -17.83
N ARG A 154 5.41 6.53 -18.92
CA ARG A 154 4.66 6.76 -20.15
C ARG A 154 3.18 6.46 -20.00
N GLN A 155 2.81 5.41 -19.26
CA GLN A 155 1.42 5.11 -18.94
C GLN A 155 0.77 6.25 -18.15
N VAL A 156 1.50 6.88 -17.21
CA VAL A 156 1.02 8.07 -16.49
C VAL A 156 0.68 9.19 -17.46
N ARG A 157 1.61 9.52 -18.38
CA ARG A 157 1.39 10.55 -19.40
C ARG A 157 0.13 10.29 -20.21
N ASN A 158 -0.04 9.06 -20.68
CA ASN A 158 -1.12 8.69 -21.59
C ASN A 158 -2.48 8.61 -20.88
N SER A 159 -2.52 8.12 -19.64
CA SER A 159 -3.76 7.84 -18.92
C SER A 159 -4.20 8.98 -18.01
N PHE A 160 -3.25 9.81 -17.55
CA PHE A 160 -3.48 10.86 -16.56
C PHE A 160 -2.81 12.20 -16.92
N PRO A 161 -3.04 12.78 -18.11
CA PRO A 161 -2.28 13.91 -18.64
C PRO A 161 -2.32 15.17 -17.76
N GLY A 162 -3.43 15.43 -17.07
CA GLY A 162 -3.56 16.57 -16.14
C GLY A 162 -3.16 16.28 -14.69
N TRP A 163 -2.95 15.01 -14.33
CA TRP A 163 -2.77 14.62 -12.93
C TRP A 163 -1.47 15.18 -12.34
N LEU A 164 -0.39 15.23 -13.12
CA LEU A 164 0.94 15.64 -12.68
C LEU A 164 0.96 17.04 -12.01
N TYR A 165 0.13 17.95 -12.49
CA TYR A 165 0.01 19.32 -12.00
C TYR A 165 -1.23 19.56 -11.14
N SER A 166 -2.05 18.54 -10.92
CA SER A 166 -3.23 18.62 -10.07
C SER A 166 -2.88 18.56 -8.59
N ALA A 167 -3.79 19.02 -7.74
CA ALA A 167 -3.70 18.88 -6.28
C ALA A 167 -3.71 17.41 -5.80
N ARG A 168 -4.06 16.45 -6.67
CA ARG A 168 -4.06 15.01 -6.35
C ARG A 168 -2.66 14.40 -6.38
N ASN A 169 -1.69 15.07 -7.01
CA ASN A 169 -0.32 14.58 -7.06
C ASN A 169 0.37 14.74 -5.70
N LYS A 170 0.56 13.63 -5.00
CA LYS A 170 1.22 13.55 -3.68
C LYS A 170 2.74 13.30 -3.79
N VAL A 171 3.31 13.19 -5.00
CA VAL A 171 4.73 12.84 -5.22
C VAL A 171 5.61 14.04 -4.86
N VAL A 172 6.47 13.86 -3.86
CA VAL A 172 7.40 14.87 -3.39
C VAL A 172 8.77 14.21 -3.17
N PRO A 173 9.84 14.70 -3.80
CA PRO A 173 11.17 14.19 -3.56
C PRO A 173 11.65 14.53 -2.14
N ARG A 174 12.38 13.61 -1.49
CA ARG A 174 12.82 13.75 -0.09
C ARG A 174 13.67 15.01 0.16
N ASP A 175 14.49 15.41 -0.81
CA ASP A 175 15.32 16.62 -0.73
C ASP A 175 14.51 17.93 -0.71
N ALA A 176 13.31 17.93 -1.31
CA ALA A 176 12.39 19.05 -1.20
C ALA A 176 11.74 19.10 0.19
N ALA A 177 11.44 17.93 0.79
CA ALA A 177 10.76 17.83 2.08
C ALA A 177 11.63 18.28 3.27
N ARG A 178 12.96 18.07 3.23
CA ARG A 178 13.88 18.39 4.35
C ARG A 178 13.95 19.86 4.75
N ARG A 179 13.67 20.81 3.84
CA ARG A 179 13.74 22.27 4.16
C ARG A 179 12.43 22.89 4.63
N SER A 180 11.28 22.29 4.31
CA SER A 180 9.97 22.74 4.82
C SER A 180 9.78 22.56 6.34
N ARG A 181 10.73 21.91 7.02
CA ARG A 181 10.78 21.74 8.48
C ARG A 181 11.78 22.68 9.18
N ALA A 182 12.52 23.47 8.41
CA ALA A 182 13.56 24.37 8.93
C ALA A 182 13.16 25.85 8.88
N GLU A 183 11.91 26.13 8.50
CA GLU A 183 11.22 27.44 8.53
C GLU A 183 10.00 27.31 9.44
#